data_AF-A0A7C8GU33-F1
#
_entry.id   AF-A0A7C8GU33-F1
#
_cell.length_a   1.000
_cell.length_b   1.000
_cell.length_c   1.000
_cell.angle_alpha   90.00
_cell.angle_beta   90.00
_cell.angle_gamma   90.00
#
_symmetry.space_group_name_H-M   'P 1'
#
loop_
_entity.id
_entity.type
_entity.pdbx_description
1 polymer ?
#
loop_
_entity_poly.entity_id
_entity_poly.type
_entity_poly.pdbx_seq_one_letter_code
_entity_poly.pdbx_strand_id
1 'polypeptide(L)'
;MFAQLFLGIAMIVHGTCHLLDKRIFLRKNIESYVSDVRSYQKGAALSAFLLGFLFIVMGLVEKLANIPTTTFIIIYIILAAIPLTIAIVNNKKHSGYYWL
;
A
#
# COMPACT_ATOMS: atom_id res chain seq x y z
N MET A 1 -18.01 -2.36 2.36
CA MET A 1 -17.88 -3.06 1.05
C MET A 1 -17.45 -2.17 -0.13
N PHE A 2 -18.31 -1.31 -0.73
CA PHE A 2 -17.96 -0.61 -1.99
C PHE A 2 -16.76 0.32 -1.88
N ALA A 3 -16.65 1.07 -0.78
CA ALA A 3 -15.49 1.93 -0.55
C ALA A 3 -14.17 1.13 -0.45
N GLN A 4 -14.19 -0.03 0.21
CA GLN A 4 -13.01 -0.91 0.32
C GLN A 4 -12.64 -1.55 -1.02
N LEU A 5 -13.63 -1.97 -1.81
CA LEU A 5 -13.38 -2.47 -3.17
C LEU A 5 -12.76 -1.39 -4.05
N PHE A 6 -13.32 -0.17 -4.02
CA PHE A 6 -12.80 0.96 -4.77
C PHE A 6 -11.37 1.31 -4.34
N LEU A 7 -11.13 1.44 -3.02
CA LEU A 7 -9.79 1.66 -2.47
C LEU A 7 -8.83 0.54 -2.85
N GLY A 8 -9.29 -0.71 -2.81
CA GLY A 8 -8.51 -1.88 -3.20
C GLY A 8 -8.04 -1.77 -4.64
N ILE A 9 -8.97 -1.54 -5.58
CA ILE A 9 -8.66 -1.35 -7.00
C ILE A 9 -7.74 -0.15 -7.21
N ALA A 10 -7.99 0.98 -6.54
CA ALA A 10 -7.15 2.17 -6.62
C ALA A 10 -5.71 1.87 -6.17
N MET A 11 -5.52 1.11 -5.10
CA MET A 11 -4.19 0.70 -4.63
C MET A 11 -3.51 -0.29 -5.58
N ILE A 12 -4.25 -1.19 -6.25
CA ILE A 12 -3.70 -2.03 -7.31
C ILE A 12 -3.22 -1.16 -8.48
N VAL A 13 -4.04 -0.22 -8.96
CA VAL A 13 -3.66 0.71 -10.05
C VAL A 13 -2.43 1.53 -9.66
N HIS A 14 -2.38 2.01 -8.41
CA HIS A 14 -1.24 2.72 -7.86
C HIS A 14 0.04 1.87 -7.89
N GLY A 15 -0.05 0.62 -7.43
CA GLY A 15 1.08 -0.33 -7.47
C GLY A 15 1.53 -0.64 -8.90
N THR A 16 0.60 -0.81 -9.85
CA THR A 16 0.91 -1.02 -11.27
C THR A 16 1.63 0.19 -11.86
N CYS A 17 1.20 1.41 -11.52
CA CYS A 17 1.88 2.62 -11.98
C CYS A 17 3.33 2.67 -11.49
N HIS A 18 3.58 2.29 -10.23
CA HIS A 18 4.93 2.16 -9.71
C HIS A 18 5.75 1.07 -10.40
N LEU A 19 5.18 -0.11 -10.69
CA LEU A 19 5.89 -1.16 -11.44
C LEU A 19 6.27 -0.77 -12.86
N LEU A 20 5.44 0.05 -13.52
CA LEU A 20 5.67 0.54 -14.88
C LEU A 20 6.58 1.77 -14.93
N ASP A 21 7.28 2.07 -13.83
CA ASP A 21 8.16 3.23 -13.65
C ASP A 21 7.43 4.58 -13.96
N LYS A 22 6.09 4.60 -13.88
CA LYS A 22 5.30 5.82 -14.11
C LYS A 22 5.40 6.72 -12.88
N ARG A 23 5.80 7.96 -13.11
CA ARG A 23 6.02 8.97 -12.04
C ARG A 23 4.75 9.71 -11.59
N ILE A 24 3.57 9.24 -12.01
CA ILE A 24 2.29 9.93 -11.78
C ILE A 24 2.00 10.12 -10.27
N PHE A 25 2.40 9.15 -9.46
CA PHE A 25 2.20 9.16 -8.00
C PHE A 25 3.47 9.43 -7.20
N LEU A 26 4.55 9.83 -7.89
CA LEU A 26 5.78 10.26 -7.23
C LEU A 26 5.79 11.78 -7.08
N ARG A 27 6.40 12.25 -5.99
CA ARG A 27 6.67 13.68 -5.81
C ARG A 27 7.61 14.16 -6.92
N LYS A 28 7.36 15.36 -7.47
CA LYS A 28 8.12 15.93 -8.61
C LYS A 28 9.65 15.91 -8.43
N ASN A 29 10.14 15.97 -7.19
CA ASN A 29 11.57 15.99 -6.86
C ASN A 29 12.04 14.73 -6.14
N ILE A 30 11.39 13.57 -6.31
CA ILE A 30 11.78 12.33 -5.61
C ILE A 30 13.26 11.97 -5.78
N GLU A 31 13.86 12.30 -6.93
CA GLU A 31 15.28 12.09 -7.24
C GLU A 31 16.24 12.84 -6.30
N SER A 32 15.81 13.98 -5.71
CA SER A 32 16.65 14.69 -4.73
C SER A 32 16.66 14.02 -3.36
N TYR A 33 15.77 13.05 -3.14
CA TYR A 33 15.61 12.38 -1.85
C TYR A 33 15.90 10.88 -1.91
N VAL A 34 15.90 10.28 -3.09
CA VAL A 34 16.00 8.83 -3.27
C VAL A 34 17.18 8.50 -4.16
N SER A 35 18.07 7.64 -3.66
CA SER A 35 19.29 7.22 -4.38
C SER A 35 19.02 6.37 -5.62
N ASP A 36 17.98 5.53 -5.59
CA ASP A 36 17.55 4.69 -6.70
C ASP A 36 16.01 4.68 -6.78
N VAL A 37 15.49 5.49 -7.71
CA VAL A 37 14.04 5.68 -7.90
C VAL A 37 13.37 4.39 -8.36
N ARG A 38 14.03 3.57 -9.18
CA ARG A 38 13.43 2.36 -9.74
C ARG A 38 13.27 1.29 -8.68
N SER A 39 14.30 1.09 -7.87
CA SER A 39 14.25 0.15 -6.75
C SER A 39 13.24 0.61 -5.68
N TYR A 40 13.19 1.92 -5.41
CA TYR A 40 12.17 2.52 -4.56
C TYR A 40 10.74 2.28 -5.07
N GLN A 41 10.50 2.49 -6.37
CA GLN A 41 9.20 2.26 -7.00
C GLN A 41 8.76 0.81 -6.87
N LYS A 42 9.65 -0.17 -7.03
CA LYS A 42 9.31 -1.59 -6.82
C LYS A 42 8.85 -1.88 -5.40
N GLY A 43 9.53 -1.32 -4.40
CA GLY A 43 9.13 -1.47 -2.99
C GLY A 43 7.79 -0.78 -2.69
N ALA A 44 7.58 0.41 -3.25
CA ALA A 44 6.30 1.13 -3.15
C ALA A 44 5.16 0.35 -3.82
N ALA A 45 5.43 -0.26 -4.97
CA ALA A 45 4.46 -1.11 -5.67
C ALA A 45 4.04 -2.31 -4.82
N LEU A 46 5.00 -3.00 -4.19
CA LEU A 46 4.71 -4.15 -3.34
C LEU A 46 3.80 -3.78 -2.16
N SER A 47 4.11 -2.68 -1.46
CA SER A 47 3.27 -2.17 -0.36
C SER A 47 1.87 -1.81 -0.86
N ALA A 48 1.77 -1.13 -2.01
CA ALA A 48 0.49 -0.76 -2.62
C ALA A 48 -0.35 -1.99 -3.00
N PHE A 49 0.24 -3.01 -3.61
CA PHE A 49 -0.47 -4.24 -3.94
C PHE A 49 -0.98 -4.98 -2.70
N LEU A 50 -0.13 -5.14 -1.69
CA LEU A 50 -0.53 -5.80 -0.44
C LEU A 50 -1.69 -5.06 0.24
N LEU A 51 -1.65 -3.73 0.27
CA LEU A 51 -2.74 -2.94 0.81
C LEU A 51 -4.02 -3.07 -0.04
N GLY A 52 -3.89 -3.08 -1.37
CA GLY A 52 -5.00 -3.27 -2.29
C GLY A 52 -5.68 -4.63 -2.12
N PHE A 53 -4.90 -5.71 -2.05
CA PHE A 53 -5.41 -7.05 -1.77
C PHE A 53 -6.07 -7.12 -0.40
N LEU A 54 -5.46 -6.52 0.64
CA LEU A 54 -6.04 -6.46 1.97
C LEU A 54 -7.42 -5.79 1.95
N PHE A 55 -7.55 -4.66 1.27
CA PHE A 55 -8.83 -3.95 1.16
C PHE A 55 -9.91 -4.77 0.47
N ILE A 56 -9.57 -5.46 -0.62
CA ILE A 56 -10.51 -6.33 -1.34
C ILE A 56 -10.94 -7.50 -0.46
N VAL A 57 -9.98 -8.21 0.15
CA VAL A 57 -10.25 -9.37 1.00
C VAL A 57 -11.09 -8.96 2.20
N MET A 58 -10.72 -7.89 2.90
CA MET A 58 -11.48 -7.40 4.05
C MET A 58 -12.89 -6.94 3.65
N GLY A 59 -13.07 -6.33 2.47
CA GLY A 59 -14.39 -5.99 1.97
C GLY A 59 -15.27 -7.20 1.65
N LEU A 60 -14.68 -8.30 1.19
CA LEU A 60 -15.39 -9.57 1.01
C LEU A 60 -15.71 -10.23 2.35
N VAL A 61 -14.77 -10.25 3.29
CA VAL A 61 -14.95 -10.80 4.63
C VAL A 61 -16.05 -10.04 5.38
N GLU A 62 -16.07 -8.71 5.31
CA GLU A 62 -17.14 -7.89 5.91
C GLU A 62 -18.52 -8.27 5.39
N LYS A 63 -18.63 -8.60 4.09
CA LYS A 63 -19.89 -8.97 3.46
C LYS A 63 -20.33 -10.41 3.77
N LEU A 64 -19.37 -11.35 3.78
CA LEU A 64 -19.64 -12.79 3.80
C LEU A 64 -19.57 -13.38 5.21
N ALA A 65 -18.72 -12.82 6.06
CA ALA A 65 -18.51 -13.33 7.40
C ALA A 65 -19.27 -12.44 8.38
N ASN A 66 -20.19 -13.05 9.14
CA ASN A 66 -20.96 -12.37 10.18
C ASN A 66 -20.10 -12.16 11.44
N ILE A 67 -18.98 -11.46 11.27
CA ILE A 67 -17.98 -11.22 12.32
C ILE A 67 -18.36 -9.93 13.07
N PRO A 68 -18.27 -9.90 14.41
CA PRO A 68 -18.46 -8.67 15.17
C PRO A 68 -17.52 -7.56 14.67
N THR A 69 -18.06 -6.35 14.54
CA THR A 69 -17.33 -5.19 14.02
C THR A 69 -15.99 -4.97 14.74
N THR A 70 -15.94 -5.15 16.05
CA THR A 70 -14.72 -5.02 16.85
C THR A 70 -13.64 -6.01 16.41
N THR A 71 -13.99 -7.28 16.24
CA THR A 71 -13.05 -8.32 15.79
C THR A 71 -12.56 -8.03 14.37
N PHE A 72 -13.46 -7.59 13.49
CA PHE A 72 -13.10 -7.19 12.13
C PHE A 72 -12.06 -6.07 12.13
N ILE A 73 -12.27 -5.01 12.93
CA ILE A 73 -11.35 -3.87 13.03
C ILE A 73 -9.97 -4.31 13.55
N ILE A 74 -9.93 -5.15 14.59
CA ILE A 74 -8.65 -5.64 15.16
C ILE A 74 -7.86 -6.42 14.11
N ILE A 75 -8.50 -7.35 13.40
CA ILE A 75 -7.85 -8.14 12.34
C ILE A 75 -7.32 -7.19 11.25
N TYR A 76 -8.11 -6.20 10.87
CA TYR A 76 -7.73 -5.22 9.85
C TYR A 76 -6.45 -4.47 10.25
N ILE A 77 -6.39 -3.94 11.47
CA ILE A 77 -5.24 -3.17 11.96
C ILE A 77 -3.98 -4.03 11.96
N ILE A 78 -4.07 -5.27 12.44
CA ILE A 78 -2.93 -6.20 12.49
C ILE A 78 -2.41 -6.48 11.07
N LEU A 79 -3.31 -6.78 10.13
CA LEU A 79 -2.91 -7.07 8.76
C LEU A 79 -2.37 -5.85 8.02
N ALA A 80 -2.90 -4.65 8.30
CA ALA A 80 -2.44 -3.40 7.71
C ALA A 80 -1.01 -3.01 8.15
N ALA A 81 -0.52 -3.55 9.27
CA ALA A 81 0.84 -3.30 9.74
C ALA A 81 1.92 -3.82 8.77
N ILE A 82 1.63 -4.88 8.01
CA ILE A 82 2.57 -5.48 7.05
C ILE A 82 2.88 -4.53 5.89
N PRO A 83 1.90 -4.08 5.06
CA PRO A 83 2.18 -3.15 3.96
C PRO A 83 2.74 -1.82 4.47
N LEU A 84 2.33 -1.38 5.67
CA LEU A 84 2.87 -0.18 6.30
C LEU A 84 4.37 -0.32 6.63
N THR A 85 4.76 -1.44 7.24
CA THR A 85 6.18 -1.70 7.56
C THR A 85 7.03 -1.75 6.29
N ILE A 86 6.52 -2.38 5.22
CA ILE A 86 7.21 -2.42 3.94
C ILE A 86 7.42 -1.01 3.37
N ALA A 87 6.39 -0.15 3.44
CA ALA A 87 6.51 1.24 2.98
C ALA A 87 7.57 2.03 3.78
N ILE A 88 7.55 1.90 5.11
CA ILE A 88 8.49 2.58 6.01
C ILE A 88 9.93 2.10 5.77
N VAL A 89 10.15 0.79 5.68
CA VAL A 89 11.47 0.21 5.42
C VAL A 89 11.97 0.62 4.04
N ASN A 90 11.09 0.66 3.03
CA ASN A 90 11.44 1.12 1.69
C ASN A 90 11.86 2.59 1.68
N ASN A 91 11.09 3.47 2.33
CA ASN A 91 11.46 4.88 2.50
C ASN A 91 12.82 5.01 3.20
N LYS A 92 13.02 4.31 4.33
CA LYS A 92 14.26 4.38 5.11
C LYS A 92 15.48 3.91 4.30
N LYS A 93 15.32 2.81 3.57
CA LYS A 93 16.37 2.22 2.74
C LYS A 93 16.81 3.15 1.61
N HIS A 94 15.87 3.84 0.97
CA HIS A 94 16.12 4.58 -0.25
C HIS A 94 16.37 6.08 -0.04
N SER A 95 15.91 6.65 1.07
CA SER A 95 16.03 8.09 1.37
C SER A 95 16.74 8.43 2.67
N GLY A 96 16.97 7.45 3.55
CA GLY A 96 17.46 7.71 4.90
C GLY A 96 16.38 8.23 5.87
N TYR A 97 15.18 8.57 5.39
CA TYR A 97 14.04 9.05 6.19
C TYR A 97 12.92 8.00 6.24
N TYR A 98 12.15 7.99 7.33
CA TYR A 98 11.01 7.06 7.47
C TYR A 98 9.78 7.50 6.65
N TRP A 99 9.69 8.80 6.36
CA TRP A 99 8.56 9.44 5.68
C TRP A 99 9.08 10.40 4.61
N LEU A 100 8.46 10.38 3.43
CA LEU A 100 8.86 11.12 2.24
C LEU A 100 7.67 11.81 1.57
#